data_AF-A0A221UXH3-F1
#
_entry.id   AF-A0A221UXH3-F1
#
_cell.length_a   1.000
_cell.length_b   1.000
_cell.length_c   1.000
_cell.angle_alpha   90.00
_cell.angle_beta   90.00
_cell.angle_gamma   90.00
#
_symmetry.space_group_name_H-M   'P 1'
#
loop_
_entity.id
_entity.type
_entity.pdbx_description
1 polymer ?
#
loop_
_entity_poly.entity_id
_entity_poly.type
_entity_poly.pdbx_seq_one_letter_code
_entity_poly.pdbx_strand_id
1 'polypeptide(L)'
;MNLSIKESYSRPFEFIPQTVLWTIKHRDSEKNNDNLIGINTSIILNLTSLVESFNKELMISWIKNHLSESEAEPEIENDDLPNCDISMGEFLLERLTDELILEIESSEWNKQLKLFTKITNNEVKNIVEQETLNGMNQLFKYRNIITHGNKLSLVEWNYDNKTSERLEPNKFEAIFTFLKQQNLVSGKLKYVKSNIYELTFSNEVIDYFIVTINKYLDQVKESFDISVEINKPLFELKI
;
A
#
# COMPACT_ATOMS: atom_id res chain seq x y z
N MET A 1 -23.15 0.54 -0.62
CA MET A 1 -23.27 -0.41 -1.76
C MET A 1 -22.44 -1.63 -1.40
N ASN A 2 -23.01 -2.84 -1.37
CA ASN A 2 -22.30 -3.99 -0.81
C ASN A 2 -21.36 -4.58 -1.89
N LEU A 3 -20.10 -4.17 -1.91
CA LEU A 3 -19.12 -4.65 -2.90
C LEU A 3 -18.78 -6.12 -2.62
N SER A 4 -19.29 -7.04 -3.44
CA SER A 4 -18.84 -8.43 -3.41
C SER A 4 -17.66 -8.60 -4.37
N ILE A 5 -16.45 -8.79 -3.84
CA ILE A 5 -15.27 -9.17 -4.64
C ILE A 5 -15.45 -10.65 -5.01
N LYS A 6 -16.12 -10.92 -6.13
CA LYS A 6 -16.64 -12.25 -6.48
C LYS A 6 -15.71 -13.13 -7.32
N GLU A 7 -14.53 -12.67 -7.73
CA GLU A 7 -13.66 -13.48 -8.60
C GLU A 7 -12.30 -13.84 -7.98
N SER A 8 -12.00 -15.14 -8.09
CA SER A 8 -10.84 -15.84 -7.53
C SER A 8 -9.70 -15.95 -8.55
N TYR A 9 -9.24 -14.82 -9.10
CA TYR A 9 -7.99 -14.84 -9.87
C TYR A 9 -6.82 -14.70 -8.90
N SER A 10 -6.19 -15.84 -8.61
CA SER A 10 -4.90 -16.01 -7.92
C SER A 10 -4.63 -14.94 -6.85
N ARG A 11 -5.13 -15.10 -5.63
CA ARG A 11 -5.15 -14.06 -4.59
C ARG A 11 -3.78 -13.84 -3.92
N PRO A 12 -2.91 -12.89 -4.35
CA PRO A 12 -1.75 -12.50 -3.54
C PRO A 12 -2.21 -11.96 -2.18
N PHE A 13 -3.42 -11.42 -2.06
CA PHE A 13 -3.96 -10.87 -0.83
C PHE A 13 -4.31 -11.90 0.26
N GLU A 14 -4.49 -13.18 -0.07
CA GLU A 14 -4.65 -14.24 0.95
C GLU A 14 -3.28 -14.72 1.47
N PHE A 15 -2.29 -14.75 0.58
CA PHE A 15 -0.96 -15.27 0.87
C PHE A 15 -0.02 -14.23 1.52
N ILE A 16 -0.08 -12.97 1.07
CA ILE A 16 0.78 -11.89 1.56
C ILE A 16 0.57 -11.64 3.07
N PRO A 17 -0.65 -11.57 3.62
CA PRO A 17 -0.84 -11.37 5.05
C PRO A 17 -0.28 -12.50 5.90
N GLN A 18 -0.45 -13.75 5.46
CA GLN A 18 0.13 -14.91 6.14
C GLN A 18 1.66 -14.86 6.12
N THR A 19 2.24 -14.46 4.99
CA THR A 19 3.69 -14.26 4.85
C THR A 19 4.18 -13.14 5.76
N VAL A 20 3.47 -11.99 5.81
CA VAL A 20 3.80 -10.87 6.70
C VAL A 20 3.72 -11.30 8.17
N LEU A 21 2.64 -11.98 8.58
CA LEU A 21 2.48 -12.50 9.95
C LEU A 21 3.58 -13.48 10.33
N TRP A 22 3.93 -14.38 9.42
CA TRP A 22 5.04 -15.32 9.61
C TRP A 22 6.37 -14.57 9.79
N THR A 23 6.65 -13.56 8.95
CA THR A 23 7.87 -12.75 9.02
C THR A 23 7.94 -11.91 10.29
N ILE A 24 6.82 -11.32 10.75
CA ILE A 24 6.73 -10.60 12.03
C ILE A 24 7.04 -11.55 13.20
N LYS A 25 6.45 -12.76 13.22
CA LYS A 25 6.75 -13.75 14.26
C LYS A 25 8.23 -14.13 14.31
N HIS A 26 8.89 -14.25 13.15
CA HIS A 26 10.32 -14.55 13.07
C HIS A 26 11.20 -13.36 13.48
N ARG A 27 10.77 -12.13 13.20
CA ARG A 27 11.42 -10.91 13.68
C ARG A 27 11.56 -10.91 15.20
N ASP A 28 10.49 -11.29 15.90
CA ASP A 28 10.46 -11.28 17.36
C ASP A 28 11.40 -12.32 18.00
N SER A 29 11.73 -13.39 17.26
CA SER A 29 12.73 -14.39 17.67
C SER A 29 14.18 -14.01 17.35
N GLU A 30 14.43 -13.03 16.47
CA GLU A 30 15.76 -12.68 15.93
C GLU A 30 16.30 -11.32 16.46
N LYS A 31 15.83 -10.88 17.64
CA LYS A 31 16.09 -9.53 18.21
C LYS A 31 17.56 -9.09 18.34
N ASN A 32 18.53 -9.99 18.18
CA ASN A 32 19.97 -9.72 18.39
C ASN A 32 20.85 -10.00 17.16
N ASN A 33 20.27 -10.08 15.95
CA ASN A 33 20.98 -10.60 14.77
C ASN A 33 21.02 -9.60 13.60
N ASP A 34 22.10 -9.65 12.80
CA ASP A 34 22.28 -8.86 11.57
C ASP A 34 21.14 -9.13 10.54
N ASN A 35 20.42 -10.24 10.70
CA ASN A 35 19.26 -10.64 9.90
C ASN A 35 18.04 -9.72 10.06
N LEU A 36 17.95 -8.94 11.15
CA LEU A 36 16.79 -8.10 11.46
C LEU A 36 16.52 -7.05 10.37
N ILE A 37 17.58 -6.54 9.73
CA ILE A 37 17.50 -5.61 8.59
C ILE A 37 16.79 -6.26 7.40
N GLY A 38 17.16 -7.50 7.07
CA GLY A 38 16.56 -8.26 5.97
C GLY A 38 15.10 -8.61 6.24
N ILE A 39 14.77 -8.98 7.47
CA ILE A 39 13.40 -9.26 7.92
C ILE A 39 12.54 -7.99 7.81
N ASN A 40 13.01 -6.86 8.35
CA ASN A 40 12.30 -5.58 8.32
C ASN A 40 12.10 -5.06 6.89
N THR A 41 13.12 -5.23 6.04
CA THR A 41 13.02 -4.97 4.60
C THR A 41 11.92 -5.80 3.96
N SER A 42 11.91 -7.11 4.20
CA SER A 42 10.89 -8.02 3.65
C SER A 42 9.47 -7.64 4.09
N ILE A 43 9.30 -7.25 5.36
CA ILE A 43 8.01 -6.79 5.88
C ILE A 43 7.52 -5.57 5.09
N ILE A 44 8.34 -4.53 4.92
CA ILE A 44 7.95 -3.31 4.16
C ILE A 44 7.56 -3.65 2.72
N LEU A 45 8.36 -4.46 2.03
CA LEU A 45 8.08 -4.83 0.65
C LEU A 45 6.75 -5.55 0.53
N ASN A 46 6.52 -6.57 1.37
CA ASN A 46 5.26 -7.33 1.37
C ASN A 46 4.06 -6.45 1.73
N LEU A 47 4.21 -5.58 2.73
CA LEU A 47 3.16 -4.65 3.15
C LEU A 47 2.78 -3.65 2.05
N THR A 48 3.75 -3.10 1.33
CA THR A 48 3.44 -2.21 0.18
C THR A 48 2.74 -2.95 -0.95
N SER A 49 3.20 -4.17 -1.27
CA SER A 49 2.53 -5.03 -2.26
C SER A 49 1.11 -5.39 -1.86
N LEU A 50 0.84 -5.59 -0.57
CA LEU A 50 -0.50 -5.82 -0.05
C LEU A 50 -1.44 -4.67 -0.37
N VAL A 51 -1.02 -3.44 -0.03
CA VAL A 51 -1.84 -2.23 -0.24
C VAL A 51 -2.06 -1.96 -1.73
N GLU A 52 -1.03 -2.12 -2.56
CA GLU A 52 -1.19 -1.96 -4.02
C GLU A 52 -2.17 -2.98 -4.59
N SER A 53 -2.10 -4.23 -4.15
CA SER A 53 -3.03 -5.29 -4.60
C SER A 53 -4.46 -4.98 -4.15
N PHE A 54 -4.64 -4.61 -2.89
CA PHE A 54 -5.95 -4.23 -2.33
C PHE A 54 -6.59 -3.09 -3.13
N ASN A 55 -5.85 -2.01 -3.40
CA ASN A 55 -6.38 -0.86 -4.14
C ASN A 55 -6.75 -1.23 -5.58
N LYS A 56 -5.94 -2.05 -6.25
CA LYS A 56 -6.21 -2.54 -7.61
C LYS A 56 -7.49 -3.37 -7.65
N GLU A 57 -7.61 -4.33 -6.75
CA GLU A 57 -8.78 -5.20 -6.65
C GLU A 57 -10.05 -4.41 -6.32
N LEU A 58 -9.96 -3.42 -5.44
CA LEU A 58 -11.06 -2.53 -5.11
C LEU A 58 -11.53 -1.74 -6.33
N MET A 59 -10.61 -1.12 -7.07
CA MET A 59 -10.93 -0.36 -8.28
C MET A 59 -11.54 -1.25 -9.37
N ILE A 60 -10.99 -2.44 -9.61
CA ILE A 60 -11.51 -3.39 -10.59
C ILE A 60 -12.92 -3.87 -10.18
N SER A 61 -13.11 -4.18 -8.89
CA SER A 61 -14.42 -4.60 -8.36
C SER A 61 -15.45 -3.49 -8.48
N TRP A 62 -15.04 -2.24 -8.27
CA TRP A 62 -15.91 -1.07 -8.45
C TRP A 62 -16.42 -0.97 -9.89
N ILE A 63 -15.50 -1.08 -10.88
CA ILE A 63 -15.83 -1.06 -12.31
C ILE A 63 -16.81 -2.19 -12.65
N LYS A 64 -16.51 -3.43 -12.26
CA LYS A 64 -17.34 -4.62 -12.57
C LYS A 64 -18.75 -4.53 -11.97
N ASN A 65 -18.89 -4.01 -10.75
CA ASN A 65 -20.20 -3.86 -10.12
C ASN A 65 -21.04 -2.77 -10.79
N HIS A 66 -20.43 -1.67 -11.22
CA HIS A 66 -21.17 -0.60 -11.92
C HIS A 66 -21.52 -0.96 -13.37
N LEU A 67 -20.72 -1.81 -14.04
CA LEU A 67 -21.06 -2.35 -15.36
C LEU A 67 -22.25 -3.30 -15.28
N SER A 68 -22.28 -4.22 -14.30
CA SER A 68 -23.37 -5.19 -14.13
C SER A 68 -24.70 -4.57 -13.68
N GLU A 69 -24.68 -3.45 -12.95
CA GLU A 69 -25.90 -2.69 -12.65
C GLU A 69 -26.51 -2.01 -13.89
N SER A 70 -25.69 -1.72 -14.92
CA SER A 70 -26.18 -1.14 -16.18
C SER A 70 -26.91 -2.14 -17.08
N GLU A 71 -26.67 -3.44 -16.90
CA GLU A 71 -27.30 -4.52 -17.67
C GLU A 71 -28.66 -4.96 -17.09
N ALA A 72 -29.07 -4.44 -15.92
CA ALA A 72 -30.23 -4.90 -15.16
C ALA A 72 -31.55 -4.13 -15.44
N GLU A 73 -31.67 -3.43 -16.58
CA GLU A 73 -32.98 -2.95 -17.03
C GLU A 73 -33.70 -4.06 -17.82
N PRO A 74 -34.92 -4.48 -17.42
CA PRO A 74 -35.62 -5.54 -18.11
C PRO A 74 -36.05 -5.06 -19.50
N GLU A 75 -35.57 -5.79 -20.52
CA GLU A 75 -36.02 -5.65 -21.91
C GLU A 75 -37.55 -5.71 -21.97
N ILE A 76 -38.15 -4.67 -22.56
CA ILE A 76 -39.53 -4.71 -23.02
C ILE A 76 -39.56 -5.76 -24.14
N GLU A 77 -40.18 -6.91 -23.88
CA GLU A 77 -40.48 -7.94 -24.90
C GLU A 77 -41.16 -7.27 -26.10
N ASN A 78 -40.41 -7.09 -27.19
CA ASN A 78 -40.98 -6.89 -28.51
C ASN A 78 -40.33 -7.90 -29.45
N ASP A 79 -41.17 -8.83 -29.90
CA ASP A 79 -40.90 -9.82 -30.92
C ASP A 79 -40.33 -9.21 -32.21
N ASP A 80 -39.53 -10.05 -32.88
CA ASP A 80 -39.09 -9.99 -34.27
C ASP A 80 -38.05 -8.93 -34.68
N LEU A 81 -36.76 -9.31 -34.63
CA LEU A 81 -35.72 -8.98 -35.64
C LEU A 81 -34.49 -9.89 -35.47
N PRO A 82 -33.70 -10.16 -36.52
CA PRO A 82 -32.69 -11.21 -36.52
C PRO A 82 -31.44 -10.83 -35.72
N ASN A 83 -31.00 -11.77 -34.89
CA ASN A 83 -29.71 -11.82 -34.19
C ASN A 83 -28.52 -11.58 -35.13
N CYS A 84 -27.93 -10.40 -35.08
CA CYS A 84 -26.48 -10.16 -35.15
C CYS A 84 -26.28 -8.64 -35.05
N ASP A 85 -25.78 -8.17 -33.91
CA ASP A 85 -24.90 -7.01 -33.79
C ASP A 85 -24.79 -6.71 -32.29
N ILE A 86 -23.77 -7.25 -31.62
CA ILE A 86 -23.22 -6.60 -30.42
C ILE A 86 -22.94 -5.18 -30.90
N SER A 87 -23.65 -4.18 -30.35
CA SER A 87 -23.59 -2.85 -30.92
C SER A 87 -22.14 -2.37 -30.87
N MET A 88 -21.64 -1.67 -31.89
CA MET A 88 -20.27 -1.13 -31.89
C MET A 88 -19.92 -0.37 -30.58
N GLY A 89 -20.93 0.16 -29.89
CA GLY A 89 -20.82 0.76 -28.57
C GLY A 89 -20.42 -0.22 -27.46
N GLU A 90 -21.01 -1.42 -27.41
CA GLU A 90 -20.67 -2.46 -26.43
C GLU A 90 -19.23 -2.95 -26.60
N PHE A 91 -18.81 -3.21 -27.84
CA PHE A 91 -17.43 -3.59 -28.14
C PHE A 91 -16.41 -2.50 -27.76
N LEU A 92 -16.73 -1.22 -28.01
CA LEU A 92 -15.88 -0.11 -27.61
C LEU A 92 -15.82 0.03 -26.08
N LEU A 93 -16.93 -0.18 -25.38
CA LEU A 93 -17.00 -0.14 -23.93
C LEU A 93 -16.17 -1.26 -23.29
N GLU A 94 -16.26 -2.48 -23.81
CA GLU A 94 -15.45 -3.63 -23.39
C GLU A 94 -13.96 -3.32 -23.55
N ARG A 95 -13.54 -2.84 -24.73
CA ARG A 95 -12.13 -2.50 -24.98
C ARG A 95 -11.61 -1.39 -24.06
N LEU A 96 -12.41 -0.35 -23.82
CA LEU A 96 -12.03 0.73 -22.91
C LEU A 96 -11.92 0.24 -21.46
N THR A 97 -12.78 -0.72 -21.08
CA THR A 97 -12.74 -1.36 -19.76
C THR A 97 -11.47 -2.18 -19.61
N ASP A 98 -11.11 -2.98 -20.60
CA ASP A 98 -9.88 -3.78 -20.60
C ASP A 98 -8.62 -2.89 -20.52
N GLU A 99 -8.57 -1.81 -21.32
CA GLU A 99 -7.46 -0.85 -21.27
C GLU A 99 -7.34 -0.21 -19.89
N LEU A 100 -8.46 0.14 -19.25
CA LEU A 100 -8.48 0.70 -17.90
C LEU A 100 -8.03 -0.31 -16.84
N ILE A 101 -8.45 -1.57 -16.95
CA ILE A 101 -8.02 -2.66 -16.04
C ILE A 101 -6.51 -2.86 -16.15
N LEU A 102 -5.96 -2.94 -17.37
CA LEU A 102 -4.51 -3.04 -17.58
C LEU A 102 -3.76 -1.81 -17.04
N GLU A 103 -4.35 -0.63 -17.16
CA GLU A 103 -3.79 0.59 -16.57
C GLU A 103 -3.75 0.52 -15.04
N ILE A 104 -4.79 -0.02 -14.40
CA ILE A 104 -4.86 -0.25 -12.96
C ILE A 104 -3.79 -1.26 -12.53
N GLU A 105 -3.72 -2.41 -13.19
CA GLU A 105 -2.78 -3.49 -12.84
C GLU A 105 -1.31 -3.06 -12.92
N SER A 106 -0.96 -2.26 -13.92
CA SER A 106 0.40 -1.74 -14.13
C SER A 106 0.74 -0.48 -13.31
N SER A 107 -0.24 0.10 -12.62
CA SER A 107 -0.03 1.38 -11.93
C SER A 107 0.75 1.26 -10.62
N GLU A 108 1.67 2.19 -10.39
CA GLU A 108 2.35 2.43 -9.11
C GLU A 108 1.50 3.30 -8.18
N TRP A 109 1.80 3.31 -6.88
CA TRP A 109 1.10 4.09 -5.83
C TRP A 109 0.55 5.46 -6.25
N ASN A 110 1.40 6.38 -6.74
CA ASN A 110 0.95 7.73 -7.09
C ASN A 110 -0.05 7.74 -8.27
N LYS A 111 0.09 6.79 -9.19
CA LYS A 111 -0.84 6.62 -10.31
C LYS A 111 -2.13 5.95 -9.84
N GLN A 112 -2.04 4.97 -8.93
CA GLN A 112 -3.20 4.35 -8.29
C GLN A 112 -4.07 5.39 -7.58
N LEU A 113 -3.51 6.32 -6.80
CA LEU A 113 -4.28 7.37 -6.13
C LEU A 113 -5.10 8.24 -7.11
N LYS A 114 -4.52 8.53 -8.28
CA LYS A 114 -5.20 9.29 -9.35
C LYS A 114 -6.30 8.46 -10.01
N LEU A 115 -6.00 7.20 -10.35
CA LEU A 115 -6.98 6.28 -10.94
C LEU A 115 -8.14 6.03 -9.98
N PHE A 116 -7.86 5.85 -8.70
CA PHE A 116 -8.85 5.69 -7.64
C PHE A 116 -9.85 6.84 -7.65
N THR A 117 -9.35 8.08 -7.69
CA THR A 117 -10.20 9.28 -7.73
C THR A 117 -11.06 9.32 -9.01
N LYS A 118 -10.49 8.94 -10.16
CA LYS A 118 -11.23 8.88 -11.43
C LYS A 118 -12.33 7.81 -11.45
N ILE A 119 -12.05 6.64 -10.89
CA ILE A 119 -12.93 5.47 -10.93
C ILE A 119 -14.05 5.58 -9.92
N THR A 120 -13.73 6.01 -8.70
CA THR A 120 -14.69 6.07 -7.58
C THR A 120 -15.39 7.42 -7.46
N ASN A 121 -14.94 8.41 -8.26
CA ASN A 121 -15.34 9.83 -8.15
C ASN A 121 -15.15 10.43 -6.74
N ASN A 122 -14.33 9.80 -5.89
CA ASN A 122 -14.01 10.23 -4.55
C ASN A 122 -12.51 10.43 -4.41
N GLU A 123 -12.10 11.63 -4.00
CA GLU A 123 -10.69 11.87 -3.70
C GLU A 123 -10.26 11.07 -2.46
N VAL A 124 -9.12 10.39 -2.55
CA VAL A 124 -8.57 9.59 -1.43
C VAL A 124 -8.44 10.41 -0.15
N LYS A 125 -8.13 11.71 -0.26
CA LYS A 125 -8.00 12.64 0.88
C LYS A 125 -9.31 12.89 1.64
N ASN A 126 -10.46 12.59 1.03
CA ASN A 126 -11.78 12.72 1.65
C ASN A 126 -12.19 11.43 2.37
N ILE A 127 -11.48 10.32 2.10
CA ILE A 127 -11.72 8.98 2.67
C ILE A 127 -10.70 8.67 3.77
N VAL A 128 -9.44 9.05 3.53
CA VAL A 128 -8.30 8.75 4.38
C VAL A 128 -7.82 10.02 5.05
N GLU A 129 -7.59 9.95 6.36
CA GLU A 129 -7.03 11.07 7.12
C GLU A 129 -5.68 11.52 6.55
N GLN A 130 -5.44 12.83 6.54
CA GLN A 130 -4.22 13.41 5.96
C GLN A 130 -2.94 12.84 6.59
N GLU A 131 -2.95 12.58 7.89
CA GLU A 131 -1.81 11.98 8.60
C GLU A 131 -1.51 10.55 8.11
N THR A 132 -2.54 9.70 8.01
CA THR A 132 -2.43 8.35 7.45
C THR A 132 -1.91 8.41 6.02
N LEU A 133 -2.47 9.28 5.18
CA LEU A 133 -2.06 9.43 3.79
C LEU A 133 -0.61 9.93 3.68
N ASN A 134 -0.19 10.84 4.55
CA ASN A 134 1.20 11.29 4.63
C ASN A 134 2.12 10.12 5.01
N GLY A 135 1.76 9.31 6.00
CA GLY A 135 2.50 8.10 6.39
C GLY A 135 2.64 7.11 5.23
N MET A 136 1.55 6.83 4.51
CA MET A 136 1.56 5.97 3.33
C MET A 136 2.46 6.50 2.22
N ASN A 137 2.40 7.80 1.93
CA ASN A 137 3.28 8.41 0.93
C ASN A 137 4.77 8.29 1.29
N GLN A 138 5.11 8.39 2.58
CA GLN A 138 6.48 8.19 3.03
C GLN A 138 6.88 6.72 2.97
N LEU A 139 5.98 5.78 3.32
CA LEU A 139 6.20 4.34 3.17
C LEU A 139 6.53 3.94 1.73
N PHE A 140 5.79 4.43 0.74
CA PHE A 140 6.06 4.11 -0.67
C PHE A 140 7.36 4.73 -1.19
N LYS A 141 7.71 5.95 -0.74
CA LYS A 141 9.04 6.52 -0.99
C LYS A 141 10.12 5.66 -0.36
N TYR A 142 9.89 5.18 0.86
CA TYR A 142 10.81 4.33 1.61
C TYR A 142 11.07 2.99 0.91
N ARG A 143 10.00 2.32 0.47
CA ARG A 143 10.09 1.11 -0.35
C ARG A 143 10.96 1.31 -1.58
N ASN A 144 10.81 2.43 -2.31
CA ASN A 144 11.63 2.71 -3.48
C ASN A 144 13.13 2.86 -3.15
N ILE A 145 13.48 3.39 -1.97
CA ILE A 145 14.88 3.43 -1.51
C ILE A 145 15.44 2.01 -1.38
N ILE A 146 14.67 1.17 -0.69
CA ILE A 146 15.02 -0.21 -0.35
C ILE A 146 15.16 -1.07 -1.60
N THR A 147 14.20 -1.00 -2.54
CA THR A 147 14.22 -1.80 -3.79
C THR A 147 15.42 -1.48 -4.67
N HIS A 148 15.97 -0.27 -4.58
CA HIS A 148 17.18 0.12 -5.30
C HIS A 148 18.48 -0.17 -4.54
N GLY A 149 18.42 -0.91 -3.43
CA GLY A 149 19.58 -1.28 -2.62
C GLY A 149 20.27 -0.10 -1.94
N ASN A 150 19.60 1.06 -1.85
CA ASN A 150 20.16 2.21 -1.15
C ASN A 150 19.98 2.04 0.36
N LYS A 151 20.97 2.47 1.13
CA LYS A 151 20.90 2.56 2.59
C LYS A 151 20.69 4.01 3.03
N LEU A 152 19.90 4.23 4.07
CA LEU A 152 19.83 5.53 4.75
C LEU A 152 20.79 5.52 5.93
N SER A 153 21.85 6.29 5.80
CA SER A 153 22.86 6.44 6.83
C SER A 153 22.79 7.84 7.41
N LEU A 154 22.79 7.95 8.73
CA LEU A 154 23.10 9.21 9.41
C LEU A 154 24.57 9.16 9.80
N VAL A 155 25.33 10.11 9.28
CA VAL A 155 26.71 10.33 9.66
C VAL A 155 26.71 11.46 10.68
N GLU A 156 27.14 11.14 11.89
CA GLU A 156 27.33 12.14 12.93
C GLU A 156 28.81 12.41 13.13
N TRP A 157 29.17 13.67 13.28
CA TRP A 157 30.52 14.05 13.69
C TRP A 157 30.47 15.12 14.77
N ASN A 158 31.43 15.02 15.68
CA ASN A 158 31.65 16.01 16.72
C ASN A 158 32.82 16.89 16.32
N TYR A 159 32.60 18.20 16.22
CA TYR A 159 33.64 19.20 16.00
C TYR A 159 33.38 20.40 16.91
N ASP A 160 34.40 20.87 17.63
CA ASP A 160 34.29 22.02 18.55
C ASP A 160 33.12 21.97 19.54
N ASN A 161 32.96 20.84 20.26
CA ASN A 161 31.86 20.62 21.22
C ASN A 161 30.45 20.77 20.61
N LYS A 162 30.33 20.76 19.27
CA LYS A 162 29.07 20.71 18.55
C LYS A 162 28.95 19.38 17.83
N THR A 163 27.83 18.71 18.05
CA THR A 163 27.41 17.55 17.25
C THR A 163 26.75 18.07 15.99
N SER A 164 27.25 17.63 14.84
CA SER A 164 26.66 17.90 13.53
C SER A 164 26.23 16.57 12.91
N GLU A 165 25.11 16.59 12.20
CA GLU A 165 24.47 15.42 11.60
C GLU A 165 24.37 15.65 10.08
N ARG A 166 24.65 14.61 9.28
CA ARG A 166 24.36 14.59 7.83
C ARG A 166 23.71 13.29 7.44
N LEU A 167 22.64 13.38 6.67
CA LEU A 167 22.04 12.22 6.02
C LEU A 167 22.80 11.88 4.74
N GLU A 168 23.17 10.61 4.58
CA GLU A 168 23.70 10.09 3.32
C GLU A 168 22.81 8.96 2.77
N PRO A 169 22.30 9.09 1.53
CA PRO A 169 22.40 10.26 0.63
C PRO A 169 21.36 11.35 0.94
N ASN A 170 21.73 12.63 0.80
CA ASN A 170 20.87 13.80 1.05
C ASN A 170 19.51 13.77 0.34
N LYS A 171 19.39 13.05 -0.80
CA LYS A 171 18.14 12.95 -1.59
C LYS A 171 16.94 12.38 -0.82
N PHE A 172 17.15 11.84 0.37
CA PHE A 172 16.11 11.23 1.19
C PHE A 172 15.81 11.97 2.50
N GLU A 173 16.25 13.23 2.61
CA GLU A 173 16.03 14.11 3.76
C GLU A 173 14.56 14.21 4.18
N ALA A 174 13.63 14.18 3.21
CA ALA A 174 12.20 14.24 3.48
C ALA A 174 11.70 13.07 4.35
N ILE A 175 12.19 11.85 4.11
CA ILE A 175 11.80 10.67 4.90
C ILE A 175 12.42 10.75 6.29
N PHE A 176 13.70 11.12 6.38
CA PHE A 176 14.36 11.25 7.66
C PHE A 176 13.68 12.31 8.54
N THR A 177 13.36 13.46 7.97
CA THR A 177 12.64 14.54 8.65
C THR A 177 11.29 14.04 9.17
N PHE A 178 10.57 13.26 8.35
CA PHE A 178 9.31 12.65 8.76
C PHE A 178 9.51 11.67 9.93
N LEU A 179 10.45 10.74 9.85
CA LEU A 179 10.71 9.77 10.93
C LEU A 179 11.12 10.48 12.24
N LYS A 180 11.88 11.58 12.15
CA LYS A 180 12.24 12.42 13.30
C LYS A 180 11.03 13.12 13.90
N GLN A 181 10.14 13.68 13.07
CA GLN A 181 8.88 14.28 13.51
C GLN A 181 7.97 13.27 14.23
N GLN A 182 7.98 12.02 13.79
CA GLN A 182 7.23 10.92 14.41
C GLN A 182 7.92 10.32 15.64
N ASN A 183 9.06 10.89 16.09
CA ASN A 183 9.88 10.39 17.19
C ASN A 183 10.36 8.93 17.01
N LEU A 184 10.42 8.44 15.78
CA LEU A 184 10.85 7.07 15.45
C LEU A 184 12.38 6.94 15.38
N VAL A 185 13.08 8.07 15.39
CA VAL A 185 14.53 8.11 15.53
C VAL A 185 14.87 8.20 17.01
N SER A 186 14.88 7.06 17.70
CA SER A 186 15.27 6.99 19.12
C SER A 186 16.69 6.46 19.28
N GLY A 187 17.63 7.33 19.64
CA GLY A 187 18.99 6.92 19.96
C GLY A 187 19.76 8.00 20.72
N LYS A 188 19.98 7.79 22.02
CA LYS A 188 21.24 8.24 22.63
C LYS A 188 22.33 7.26 22.17
N LEU A 189 22.93 7.53 21.00
CA LEU A 189 24.37 7.66 20.74
C LEU A 189 25.44 6.84 21.51
N LYS A 190 25.12 5.74 22.21
CA LYS A 190 26.07 5.15 23.18
C LYS A 190 26.66 3.78 22.87
N TYR A 191 26.21 3.05 21.84
CA TYR A 191 26.63 1.66 21.68
C TYR A 191 26.96 1.17 20.26
N VAL A 192 27.02 2.05 19.26
CA VAL A 192 27.51 1.67 17.93
C VAL A 192 28.97 2.09 17.80
N LYS A 193 29.88 1.12 17.58
CA LYS A 193 31.32 1.37 17.39
C LYS A 193 31.66 2.07 16.06
N SER A 194 30.68 2.51 15.27
CA SER A 194 30.85 3.19 13.98
C SER A 194 30.11 4.52 13.92
N ASN A 195 30.73 5.53 13.32
CA ASN A 195 30.18 6.88 13.08
C ASN A 195 29.07 6.92 12.00
N ILE A 196 28.48 5.77 11.68
CA ILE A 196 27.47 5.58 10.63
C ILE A 196 26.29 4.87 11.29
N TYR A 197 25.16 5.54 11.37
CA TYR A 197 23.90 5.00 11.88
C TYR A 197 23.05 4.53 10.72
N GLU A 198 22.83 3.23 10.60
CA GLU A 198 21.80 2.70 9.72
C GLU A 198 20.43 2.87 10.38
N LEU A 199 19.81 4.04 10.18
CA LEU A 199 18.49 4.39 10.74
C LEU A 199 17.33 3.59 10.14
N THR A 200 17.56 2.96 9.00
CA THR A 200 16.51 2.49 8.08
C THR A 200 15.80 1.19 8.48
N PHE A 201 16.08 0.57 9.62
CA PHE A 201 15.61 -0.79 9.84
C PHE A 201 15.29 -1.13 11.29
N SER A 202 14.95 -0.11 12.10
CA SER A 202 14.51 -0.37 13.48
C SER A 202 13.09 -0.95 13.49
N ASN A 203 12.79 -1.78 14.50
CA ASN A 203 11.46 -2.39 14.63
C ASN A 203 10.38 -1.32 14.81
N GLU A 204 10.70 -0.22 15.49
CA GLU A 204 9.78 0.89 15.76
C GLU A 204 9.29 1.55 14.47
N VAL A 205 10.18 1.72 13.49
CA VAL A 205 9.81 2.25 12.16
C VAL A 205 8.86 1.29 11.45
N ILE A 206 9.15 -0.01 11.52
CA ILE A 206 8.30 -1.05 10.89
C ILE A 206 6.93 -1.11 11.56
N ASP A 207 6.88 -1.09 12.88
CA ASP A 207 5.65 -1.16 13.67
C ASP A 207 4.76 0.07 13.39
N TYR A 208 5.37 1.26 13.29
CA TYR A 208 4.65 2.47 12.85
C TYR A 208 3.98 2.29 11.49
N PHE A 209 4.70 1.74 10.51
CA PHE A 209 4.14 1.53 9.17
C PHE A 209 3.08 0.43 9.12
N ILE A 210 3.20 -0.63 9.94
CA ILE A 210 2.14 -1.64 10.10
C ILE A 210 0.85 -0.97 10.60
N VAL A 211 0.95 -0.15 11.66
CA VAL A 211 -0.20 0.59 12.20
C VAL A 211 -0.79 1.55 11.15
N THR A 212 0.07 2.26 10.42
CA THR A 212 -0.35 3.21 9.37
C THR A 212 -1.12 2.49 8.26
N ILE A 213 -0.66 1.32 7.82
CA ILE A 213 -1.33 0.53 6.78
C ILE A 213 -2.67 0.00 7.26
N ASN A 214 -2.73 -0.56 8.47
CA ASN A 214 -3.98 -1.03 9.03
C ASN A 214 -5.02 0.11 9.08
N LYS A 215 -4.60 1.29 9.57
CA LYS A 215 -5.46 2.48 9.61
C LYS A 215 -5.92 2.92 8.21
N TYR A 216 -5.04 2.86 7.21
CA TYR A 216 -5.40 3.15 5.81
C TYR A 216 -6.47 2.17 5.30
N LEU A 217 -6.25 0.87 5.48
CA LEU A 217 -7.15 -0.18 5.02
C LEU A 217 -8.52 -0.09 5.70
N ASP A 218 -8.57 0.19 7.00
CA ASP A 218 -9.80 0.35 7.76
C ASP A 218 -10.61 1.56 7.27
N GLN A 219 -9.97 2.72 7.05
CA GLN A 219 -10.63 3.93 6.54
C GLN A 219 -11.22 3.74 5.13
N VAL A 220 -10.48 3.07 4.24
CA VAL A 220 -10.99 2.73 2.91
C VAL A 220 -12.16 1.75 3.02
N LYS A 221 -12.07 0.74 3.89
CA LYS A 221 -13.14 -0.24 4.09
C LYS A 221 -14.45 0.40 4.55
N GLU A 222 -14.37 1.25 5.58
CA GLU A 222 -15.52 1.96 6.13
C GLU A 222 -16.23 2.81 5.06
N SER A 223 -15.46 3.43 4.16
CA SER A 223 -16.02 4.30 3.12
C SER A 223 -16.72 3.55 1.98
N PHE A 224 -16.44 2.26 1.80
CA PHE A 224 -16.95 1.45 0.69
C PHE A 224 -17.89 0.31 1.14
N ASP A 225 -18.30 0.28 2.41
CA ASP A 225 -19.17 -0.75 3.00
C ASP A 225 -18.71 -2.20 2.70
N ILE A 226 -17.40 -2.44 2.62
CA ILE A 226 -16.87 -3.76 2.23
C ILE A 226 -17.14 -4.76 3.37
N SER A 227 -17.99 -5.76 3.09
CA SER A 227 -18.42 -6.76 4.09
C SER A 227 -17.26 -7.50 4.78
N VAL A 228 -17.45 -7.83 6.05
CA VAL A 228 -16.44 -8.43 6.96
C VAL A 228 -15.94 -9.80 6.48
N GLU A 229 -16.71 -10.52 5.66
CA GLU A 229 -16.40 -11.91 5.27
C GLU A 229 -15.29 -12.04 4.21
N ILE A 230 -15.03 -11.00 3.42
CA ILE A 230 -14.03 -11.07 2.33
C ILE A 230 -12.59 -11.10 2.87
N ASN A 231 -12.39 -10.84 4.18
CA ASN A 231 -11.14 -10.26 4.63
C ASN A 231 -10.75 -10.62 6.09
N LYS A 232 -10.81 -11.90 6.47
CA LYS A 232 -10.22 -12.35 7.74
C LYS A 232 -8.68 -12.31 7.78
N PRO A 233 -7.93 -12.72 6.73
CA PRO A 233 -6.47 -12.87 6.81
C PRO A 233 -5.69 -11.54 6.82
N LEU A 234 -6.15 -10.53 6.08
CA LEU A 234 -5.49 -9.21 6.00
C LEU A 234 -5.52 -8.44 7.33
N PHE A 235 -6.58 -8.63 8.10
CA PHE A 235 -7.01 -7.70 9.15
C PHE A 235 -6.75 -8.23 10.57
N GLU A 236 -6.12 -9.40 10.67
CA GLU A 236 -5.58 -9.96 11.92
C GLU A 236 -4.09 -9.63 12.10
N LEU A 237 -3.56 -8.62 11.39
CA LEU A 237 -2.27 -7.98 11.70
C LEU A 237 -2.39 -7.12 12.98
N LYS A 238 -2.87 -7.71 14.07
CA LYS A 238 -2.74 -7.16 15.41
C LYS A 238 -1.39 -7.63 15.95
N ILE A 239 -0.45 -6.70 16.05
CA ILE A 239 0.76 -6.87 16.88
C ILE A 239 0.34 -6.87 18.34
#